data_AF-A0A925ZAU2-F1
#
_entry.id   AF-A0A925ZAU2-F1
#
_cell.length_a   1.000
_cell.length_b   1.000
_cell.length_c   1.000
_cell.angle_alpha   90.00
_cell.angle_beta   90.00
_cell.angle_gamma   90.00
#
_symmetry.space_group_name_H-M   'P 1'
#
loop_
_entity.id
_entity.type
_entity.pdbx_description
1 polymer ?
#
loop_
_entity_poly.entity_id
_entity_poly.type
_entity_poly.pdbx_seq_one_letter_code
_entity_poly.pdbx_strand_id
1 'polypeptide(L)'
;MRYRIALCGFSEFEYRAMHFSFLHPTGFRESEYDVVDALAEADYAIVDADSKPAVKGVVQSGRVAQAVFVGTEAPAGAASHLQRPIDPIRILRTLDELTTRQSNADAPTRPDALRELPTLHDIVSLPQAPIEAAAVVPPLP
;
A
#
# COMPACT_ATOMS: atom_id res chain seq x y z
N MET A 1 -8.38 -5.36 -0.36
CA MET A 1 -8.33 -6.30 0.80
C MET A 1 -8.82 -5.57 2.05
N ARG A 2 -9.30 -6.27 3.09
CA ARG A 2 -9.77 -5.62 4.33
C ARG A 2 -8.75 -5.86 5.45
N TYR A 3 -8.33 -4.80 6.14
CA TYR A 3 -7.35 -4.84 7.23
C TYR A 3 -7.93 -4.26 8.51
N ARG A 4 -7.58 -4.85 9.66
CA ARG A 4 -7.98 -4.35 10.98
C ARG A 4 -6.88 -3.44 11.54
N ILE A 5 -7.28 -2.30 12.08
CA ILE A 5 -6.36 -1.31 12.64
C ILE A 5 -6.71 -1.02 14.10
N ALA A 6 -5.70 -1.03 14.97
CA ALA A 6 -5.86 -0.61 16.37
C ALA A 6 -5.32 0.81 16.56
N LEU A 7 -6.06 1.63 17.30
CA LEU A 7 -5.65 2.99 17.68
C LEU A 7 -5.19 2.97 19.14
N CYS A 8 -3.91 3.28 19.39
CA CYS A 8 -3.31 3.19 20.71
C CYS A 8 -2.79 4.55 21.18
N GLY A 9 -3.27 5.03 22.33
CA GLY A 9 -2.73 6.22 23.00
C GLY A 9 -3.34 7.55 22.56
N PHE A 10 -4.33 7.54 21.67
CA PHE A 10 -5.01 8.75 21.20
C PHE A 10 -6.12 9.21 22.14
N SER A 11 -6.39 10.51 22.14
CA SER A 11 -7.55 11.11 22.82
C SER A 11 -8.85 10.71 22.13
N GLU A 12 -10.00 10.76 22.83
CA GLU A 12 -11.30 10.44 22.22
C GLU A 12 -11.60 11.29 20.97
N PHE A 13 -11.21 12.58 21.00
CA PHE A 13 -11.36 13.48 19.86
C PHE A 13 -10.56 13.01 18.64
N GLU A 14 -9.29 12.64 18.85
CA GLU A 14 -8.39 12.16 17.79
C GLU A 14 -8.87 10.82 17.24
N TYR A 15 -9.29 9.91 18.13
CA TYR A 15 -9.93 8.64 17.77
C TYR A 15 -11.14 8.86 16.87
N ARG A 16 -12.07 9.74 17.27
CA ARG A 16 -13.28 10.04 16.47
C ARG A 16 -12.94 10.65 15.11
N ALA A 17 -11.98 11.58 15.05
CA ALA A 17 -11.55 12.20 13.80
C ALA A 17 -10.95 11.17 12.83
N MET A 18 -10.13 10.25 13.34
CA MET A 18 -9.55 9.17 12.56
C MET A 18 -10.61 8.16 12.10
N HIS A 19 -11.44 7.69 13.03
CA HIS A 19 -12.55 6.76 12.74
C HIS A 19 -13.48 7.31 11.65
N PHE A 20 -13.86 8.59 11.74
CA PHE A 20 -14.70 9.24 10.73
C PHE A 20 -14.03 9.25 9.35
N SER A 21 -12.72 9.51 9.29
CA SER A 21 -11.94 9.56 8.06
C SER A 21 -11.76 8.17 7.42
N PHE A 22 -11.74 7.11 8.23
CA PHE A 22 -11.70 5.72 7.74
C PHE A 22 -13.03 5.27 7.16
N LEU A 23 -14.16 5.71 7.74
CA LEU A 23 -15.50 5.41 7.23
C LEU A 23 -15.88 6.21 5.97
N HIS A 24 -15.28 7.39 5.78
CA HIS A 24 -15.56 8.27 4.64
C HIS A 24 -14.31 8.45 3.76
N PRO A 25 -13.84 7.40 3.08
CA PRO A 25 -12.66 7.48 2.24
C PRO A 25 -12.89 8.47 1.10
N THR A 26 -12.05 9.50 1.04
CA THR A 26 -11.93 10.39 -0.11
C THR A 26 -11.00 9.76 -1.14
N GLY A 27 -11.54 9.36 -2.30
CA GLY A 27 -10.77 8.80 -3.43
C GLY A 27 -10.82 7.27 -3.55
N PHE A 28 -10.11 6.75 -4.57
CA PHE A 28 -9.97 5.31 -4.80
C PHE A 28 -8.86 4.73 -3.92
N ARG A 29 -9.15 3.62 -3.23
CA ARG A 29 -8.18 2.88 -2.42
C ARG A 29 -8.28 1.40 -2.73
N GLU A 30 -7.15 0.71 -2.66
CA GLU A 30 -7.07 -0.73 -2.89
C GLU A 30 -7.45 -1.54 -1.62
N SER A 31 -7.47 -0.87 -0.47
CA SER A 31 -7.64 -1.47 0.85
C SER A 31 -8.75 -0.79 1.66
N GLU A 32 -9.54 -1.60 2.37
CA GLU A 32 -10.56 -1.18 3.34
C GLU A 32 -10.02 -1.38 4.76
N TYR A 33 -10.26 -0.43 5.66
CA TYR A 33 -9.73 -0.46 7.02
C TYR A 33 -10.85 -0.47 8.04
N ASP A 34 -10.79 -1.40 8.99
CA ASP A 34 -11.75 -1.57 10.08
C ASP A 34 -11.06 -1.27 11.42
N VAL A 35 -11.61 -0.36 12.22
CA VAL A 35 -11.01 0.02 13.49
C VAL A 35 -11.44 -0.95 14.59
N VAL A 36 -10.46 -1.55 15.26
CA VAL A 36 -10.67 -2.46 16.40
C VAL A 36 -10.06 -1.89 17.68
N ASP A 37 -10.67 -2.21 18.82
CA ASP A 37 -10.19 -1.76 20.13
C ASP A 37 -8.96 -2.54 20.61
N ALA A 38 -8.85 -3.81 20.21
CA ALA A 38 -7.81 -4.71 20.70
C ALA A 38 -6.61 -4.79 19.73
N LEU A 39 -5.42 -4.44 20.23
CA LEU A 39 -4.16 -4.58 19.48
C LEU A 39 -3.88 -6.03 19.02
N ALA A 40 -4.38 -7.02 19.77
CA ALA A 40 -4.22 -8.43 19.41
C ALA A 40 -4.99 -8.82 18.13
N GLU A 41 -6.09 -8.13 17.85
CA GLU A 41 -6.99 -8.40 16.72
C GLU A 41 -6.61 -7.59 15.47
N ALA A 42 -5.76 -6.58 15.62
CA ALA A 42 -5.35 -5.71 14.55
C ALA A 42 -4.25 -6.34 13.67
N ASP A 43 -4.28 -6.02 12.39
CA ASP A 43 -3.22 -6.33 11.42
C ASP A 43 -2.16 -5.22 11.41
N TYR A 44 -2.58 -3.96 11.58
CA TYR A 44 -1.68 -2.80 11.77
C TYR A 44 -2.06 -2.02 13.03
N ALA A 45 -1.07 -1.39 13.66
CA ALA A 45 -1.31 -0.51 14.81
C ALA A 45 -0.97 0.93 14.45
N ILE A 46 -1.80 1.88 14.87
CA ILE A 46 -1.46 3.30 14.86
C ILE A 46 -1.27 3.70 16.31
N VAL A 47 -0.11 4.27 16.62
CA VAL A 47 0.34 4.47 17.99
C VAL A 47 0.73 5.92 18.18
N ASP A 48 0.18 6.56 19.21
CA ASP A 48 0.69 7.86 19.66
C ASP A 48 2.08 7.66 20.27
N ALA A 49 3.09 8.22 19.61
CA ALA A 49 4.48 8.16 20.03
C ALA A 49 4.75 9.03 21.26
N ASP A 50 3.91 10.04 21.53
CA ASP A 50 3.98 10.84 22.74
C ASP A 50 3.39 10.10 23.96
N SER A 51 2.60 9.04 23.72
CA SER A 51 1.98 8.21 24.75
C SER A 51 2.88 7.02 25.14
N LYS A 52 3.70 7.21 26.18
CA LYS A 52 4.55 6.15 26.78
C LYS A 52 3.84 4.80 27.02
N PRO A 53 2.61 4.74 27.57
CA PRO A 53 1.93 3.46 27.77
C PRO A 53 1.57 2.77 26.43
N ALA A 54 1.20 3.54 25.41
CA ALA A 54 0.85 3.00 24.10
C ALA A 54 2.08 2.43 23.38
N VAL A 55 3.19 3.18 23.37
CA VAL A 55 4.48 2.71 22.80
C VAL A 55 4.92 1.43 23.51
N LYS A 56 4.89 1.40 24.84
CA LYS A 56 5.25 0.20 25.62
C LYS A 56 4.36 -1.00 25.29
N GLY A 57 3.05 -0.81 25.15
CA GLY A 57 2.11 -1.86 24.80
C GLY A 57 2.41 -2.50 23.43
N VAL A 58 2.75 -1.68 22.43
CA VAL A 58 3.09 -2.17 21.08
C VAL A 58 4.45 -2.85 21.02
N VAL A 59 5.42 -2.35 21.78
CA VAL A 59 6.73 -3.00 21.91
C VAL A 59 6.58 -4.37 22.57
N GLN A 60 5.79 -4.47 23.63
CA GLN A 60 5.56 -5.73 24.34
C GLN A 60 4.76 -6.76 23.53
N SER A 61 3.89 -6.31 22.63
CA SER A 61 3.16 -7.21 21.73
C SER A 61 3.99 -7.67 20.53
N GLY A 62 5.21 -7.14 20.35
CA GLY A 62 6.08 -7.49 19.23
C GLY A 62 5.62 -6.93 17.87
N ARG A 63 4.67 -5.99 17.85
CA ARG A 63 4.05 -5.47 16.62
C ARG A 63 4.67 -4.17 16.10
N VAL A 64 5.85 -3.81 16.58
CA VAL A 64 6.55 -2.56 16.20
C VAL A 64 6.75 -2.44 14.68
N ALA A 65 7.10 -3.55 14.01
CA ALA A 65 7.32 -3.60 12.57
C ALA A 65 6.05 -3.45 11.71
N GLN A 66 4.87 -3.51 12.33
CA GLN A 66 3.55 -3.32 11.70
C GLN A 66 2.81 -2.13 12.33
N ALA A 67 3.55 -1.24 13.00
CA ALA A 67 3.00 -0.08 13.67
C ALA A 67 3.45 1.23 13.03
N VAL A 68 2.49 2.13 12.82
CA VAL A 68 2.71 3.52 12.42
C VAL A 68 2.69 4.38 13.68
N PHE A 69 3.81 5.01 13.98
CA PHE A 69 3.93 5.90 15.14
C PHE A 69 3.64 7.34 14.71
N VAL A 70 2.84 8.06 15.50
CA VAL A 70 2.50 9.46 15.27
C VAL A 70 2.91 10.26 16.50
N GLY A 71 3.88 11.16 16.38
CA GLY A 71 4.43 11.85 17.55
C GLY A 71 5.88 12.25 17.39
N THR A 72 6.50 12.59 18.51
CA THR A 72 7.86 13.14 18.53
C THR A 72 8.92 12.08 18.20
N GLU A 73 8.85 10.90 18.82
CA GLU A 73 9.88 9.87 18.72
C GLU A 73 9.27 8.49 18.47
N ALA A 74 9.73 7.80 17.42
CA ALA A 74 9.35 6.42 17.13
C ALA A 74 10.44 5.43 17.56
N PRO A 75 10.07 4.23 18.07
CA PRO A 75 11.03 3.19 18.40
C PRO A 75 11.71 2.61 17.16
N ALA A 76 12.92 2.09 17.35
CA ALA A 76 13.65 1.42 16.28
C ALA A 76 12.86 0.20 15.75
N GLY A 77 12.79 0.07 14.43
CA GLY A 77 12.02 -0.98 13.77
C GLY A 77 10.54 -0.64 13.54
N ALA A 78 10.12 0.60 13.79
CA ALA A 78 8.80 1.11 13.41
C ALA A 78 8.57 0.96 11.89
N ALA A 79 7.35 0.58 11.49
CA ALA A 79 6.99 0.48 10.08
C ALA A 79 7.03 1.86 9.39
N SER A 80 6.57 2.88 10.10
CA SER A 80 6.61 4.27 9.67
C SER A 80 6.48 5.20 10.87
N HIS A 81 6.95 6.43 10.71
CA HIS A 81 6.88 7.49 11.70
C HIS A 81 6.34 8.78 11.07
N LEU A 82 5.28 9.32 11.65
CA LEU A 82 4.68 10.58 11.27
C LEU A 82 4.83 11.60 12.39
N GLN A 83 5.13 12.85 12.01
CA GLN A 83 5.17 13.97 12.94
C GLN A 83 3.75 14.50 13.18
N ARG A 84 3.53 15.10 14.35
CA ARG A 84 2.28 15.83 14.62
C ARG A 84 2.25 17.16 13.85
N PRO A 85 1.07 17.70 13.52
CA PRO A 85 -0.27 17.27 13.93
C PRO A 85 -0.76 15.97 13.28
N ILE A 86 -1.71 15.28 13.92
CA ILE A 86 -2.33 14.06 13.39
C ILE A 86 -3.14 14.43 12.14
N ASP A 87 -2.77 13.84 11.00
CA ASP A 87 -3.47 13.96 9.74
C ASP A 87 -4.00 12.58 9.31
N PRO A 88 -5.32 12.35 9.34
CA PRO A 88 -5.91 11.07 8.96
C PRO A 88 -5.61 10.66 7.51
N ILE A 89 -5.51 11.60 6.58
CA ILE A 89 -5.21 11.33 5.17
C ILE A 89 -3.77 10.83 5.03
N ARG A 90 -2.83 11.44 5.76
CA ARG A 90 -1.42 11.02 5.77
C ARG A 90 -1.24 9.63 6.37
N ILE A 91 -1.98 9.32 7.44
CA ILE A 91 -2.00 7.98 8.05
C ILE A 91 -2.53 6.95 7.05
N LEU A 92 -3.65 7.25 6.39
CA LEU A 92 -4.26 6.37 5.40
C LEU A 92 -3.32 6.08 4.23
N ARG A 93 -2.69 7.12 3.68
CA ARG A 93 -1.67 6.95 2.63
C ARG A 93 -0.52 6.06 3.10
N THR A 94 -0.06 6.24 4.33
CA THR A 94 1.03 5.42 4.90
C THR A 94 0.61 3.97 5.03
N LEU A 95 -0.63 3.71 5.45
CA LEU A 95 -1.19 2.35 5.52
C LEU A 95 -1.31 1.73 4.12
N ASP A 96 -1.78 2.49 3.12
CA ASP A 96 -1.82 2.01 1.74
C ASP A 96 -0.41 1.63 1.25
N GLU A 97 0.61 2.46 1.49
CA GLU A 97 1.99 2.15 1.14
C GLU A 97 2.55 0.90 1.85
N LEU A 98 2.13 0.63 3.08
CA LEU A 98 2.50 -0.58 3.84
C LEU A 98 1.78 -1.82 3.31
N THR A 99 0.49 -1.71 3.01
CA THR A 99 -0.32 -2.83 2.48
C THR A 99 0.10 -3.20 1.06
N THR A 100 0.43 -2.23 0.19
CA THR A 100 1.01 -2.51 -1.13
C THR A 100 2.36 -3.21 -1.00
N ARG A 101 3.23 -2.76 -0.08
CA ARG A 101 4.53 -3.44 0.19
C ARG A 101 4.34 -4.86 0.67
N GLN A 102 3.43 -5.08 1.61
CA GLN A 102 3.11 -6.41 2.11
C GLN A 102 2.53 -7.30 0.99
N SER A 103 1.65 -6.76 0.16
CA SER A 103 1.05 -7.50 -0.96
C SER A 103 2.09 -7.89 -2.02
N ASN A 104 3.09 -7.04 -2.27
CA ASN A 104 4.19 -7.36 -3.17
C ASN A 104 5.20 -8.36 -2.57
N ALA A 105 5.35 -8.37 -1.24
CA ALA A 105 6.20 -9.34 -0.54
C ALA A 105 5.51 -10.71 -0.38
N ASP A 106 4.19 -10.71 -0.19
CA ASP A 106 3.34 -11.90 -0.09
C ASP A 106 2.90 -12.44 -1.45
N ALA A 107 2.98 -11.62 -2.51
CA ALA A 107 2.89 -12.09 -3.88
C ALA A 107 3.83 -13.29 -3.96
N PRO A 108 3.30 -14.51 -4.19
CA PRO A 108 4.09 -15.70 -4.07
C PRO A 108 5.30 -15.48 -4.95
N THR A 109 6.49 -15.58 -4.35
CA THR A 109 7.67 -15.94 -5.11
C THR A 109 7.28 -17.24 -5.76
N ARG A 110 6.69 -17.18 -6.96
CA ARG A 110 6.60 -18.31 -7.87
C ARG A 110 8.07 -18.53 -8.19
N PRO A 111 8.74 -19.54 -7.59
CA PRO A 111 10.00 -19.93 -8.16
C PRO A 111 9.61 -20.44 -9.55
N ASP A 112 10.26 -19.95 -10.59
CA ASP A 112 10.03 -20.38 -11.96
C ASP A 112 8.83 -19.75 -12.71
N ALA A 113 8.95 -18.45 -13.01
CA ALA A 113 8.47 -17.91 -14.28
C ALA A 113 9.37 -16.74 -14.73
N LEU A 114 10.36 -17.09 -15.58
CA LEU A 114 10.99 -16.28 -16.65
C LEU A 114 11.22 -14.78 -16.36
N ARG A 115 12.44 -14.27 -16.19
CA ARG A 115 13.54 -14.25 -17.18
C ARG A 115 13.23 -13.56 -18.53
N GLU A 116 12.12 -12.83 -18.66
CA GLU A 116 11.88 -12.01 -19.87
C GLU A 116 11.54 -10.56 -19.50
N LEU A 117 12.60 -9.78 -19.29
CA LEU A 117 12.56 -8.37 -19.66
C LEU A 117 12.52 -8.35 -21.20
N PRO A 118 11.48 -7.84 -21.88
CA PRO A 118 11.67 -7.43 -23.26
C PRO A 118 12.67 -6.27 -23.21
N THR A 119 13.92 -6.54 -23.56
CA THR A 119 14.86 -5.51 -23.99
C THR A 119 14.18 -4.69 -25.09
N LEU A 120 14.25 -3.35 -24.97
CA LEU A 120 13.71 -2.33 -25.89
C LEU A 120 14.16 -2.45 -27.37
N HIS A 121 14.74 -3.56 -27.79
CA HIS A 121 15.36 -3.76 -29.10
C HIS A 121 14.45 -4.41 -30.16
N ASP A 122 13.21 -4.80 -29.80
CA ASP A 122 12.28 -5.50 -30.71
C ASP A 122 11.22 -4.58 -31.35
N ILE A 123 11.32 -3.26 -31.17
CA ILE A 123 10.35 -2.29 -31.74
C ILE A 123 10.65 -1.96 -33.21
N VAL A 124 11.71 -2.54 -33.80
CA VAL A 124 12.11 -2.31 -35.20
C VAL A 124 12.25 -3.64 -35.92
N SER A 125 11.12 -4.28 -36.22
CA SER A 125 11.01 -5.23 -37.33
C SER A 125 9.55 -5.38 -37.73
N LEU A 126 9.05 -4.39 -38.49
CA LEU A 126 7.96 -4.66 -39.40
C LEU A 126 8.51 -5.55 -40.52
N PRO A 127 7.98 -6.75 -40.76
CA PRO A 127 8.23 -7.44 -42.01
C PRO A 127 7.54 -6.61 -43.11
N GLN A 128 8.32 -5.90 -43.92
CA GLN A 128 7.85 -5.42 -45.21
C GLN A 128 7.60 -6.67 -46.08
N ALA A 129 6.35 -7.13 -46.12
CA ALA A 129 5.93 -8.09 -47.12
C ALA A 129 6.05 -7.44 -48.51
N PRO A 130 6.78 -8.05 -49.46
CA PRO A 130 6.82 -7.56 -50.83
C PRO A 130 5.45 -7.74 -51.47
N ILE A 131 4.87 -6.64 -51.93
CA ILE A 131 3.64 -6.66 -52.72
C ILE A 131 4.04 -7.03 -54.15
N GLU A 132 4.25 -8.31 -54.42
CA GLU A 132 4.53 -8.80 -55.76
C GLU A 132 3.24 -9.32 -56.42
N ALA A 133 2.75 -8.47 -57.32
CA ALA A 133 1.88 -8.68 -58.48
C ALA A 133 1.28 -10.07 -58.74
N ALA A 134 -0.05 -10.11 -58.87
CA ALA A 134 -0.74 -11.01 -59.79
C ALA A 134 -1.78 -10.22 -60.60
N ALA A 135 -1.65 -10.34 -61.91
CA ALA A 135 -2.33 -9.56 -62.94
C ALA A 135 -3.82 -9.93 -63.12
N VAL A 136 -4.63 -8.94 -63.52
CA VAL A 136 -5.77 -9.17 -64.40
C VAL A 136 -5.86 -8.06 -65.46
N VAL A 137 -5.38 -8.43 -66.66
CA VAL A 137 -5.77 -8.13 -68.06
C VAL A 137 -6.65 -6.88 -68.36
N PRO A 138 -6.34 -6.10 -69.43
CA PRO A 138 -6.97 -4.80 -69.73
C PRO A 138 -8.28 -4.90 -70.55
N PRO A 139 -8.98 -3.78 -70.75
CA PRO A 139 -9.49 -3.46 -72.09
C PRO A 139 -8.95 -2.12 -72.63
N LEU A 140 -8.77 -2.13 -73.95
CA LEU A 140 -8.28 -1.10 -74.89
C LEU A 140 -9.27 0.10 -75.05
N PRO A 141 -8.90 1.19 -75.75
CA PRO A 141 -9.59 2.50 -75.71
C PRO A 141 -11.01 2.51 -76.30
#